data_AF-A0AAU0WZB0-F1
#
_entry.id   AF-A0AAU0WZB0-F1
#
_cell.length_a   1.000
_cell.length_b   1.000
_cell.length_c   1.000
_cell.angle_alpha   90.00
_cell.angle_beta   90.00
_cell.angle_gamma   90.00
#
_symmetry.space_group_name_H-M   'P 1'
#
loop_
_entity.id
_entity.type
_entity.pdbx_description
1 polymer ?
#
loop_
_entity_poly.entity_id
_entity_poly.type
_entity_poly.pdbx_seq_one_letter_code
_entity_poly.pdbx_strand_id
1 'polypeptide(L)'
;MSEARNRIGRPVAAAAAAVVLSLTASGCVTVHGELEIVPTTTKGQAARAVDTFVDAYNEADKTYDADADAKYVTGALGAIDAAKLKAGRALNPTGNPKHAPLKLTDTQITVPKKAGWPRWFVTNSANSRVPDYRWVMVFTRDAENAPWAVSYLSLLRNGTVPEFKQDKDGLGEAVDPDESGLAQRPKDMGKKYIQYLKKGGDGYVPGLHTTRWRQTRDKIDTRPGLTTQFIDEPLTEGNYAPVALRTENGGALVFFTTRRYEKLTAFPGSNLPTIGEDVKALMKGEPKQSAMYGYVSGQAAIDPPKASGKVNVVSRVEGITTAEGS
;
A
#
# COMPACT_ATOMS: atom_id res chain seq x y z
N MET A 1 75.00 52.73 -25.15
CA MET A 1 74.37 52.11 -26.33
C MET A 1 74.58 50.61 -26.25
N SER A 2 73.46 49.85 -26.30
CA SER A 2 73.26 48.46 -26.80
C SER A 2 74.14 47.33 -26.21
N GLU A 3 73.60 46.41 -25.38
CA GLU A 3 72.94 45.11 -25.74
C GLU A 3 73.93 44.04 -26.27
N ALA A 4 73.83 42.72 -26.03
CA ALA A 4 72.91 41.85 -25.31
C ALA A 4 73.51 40.42 -25.16
N ARG A 5 72.97 39.68 -24.18
CA ARG A 5 72.54 38.24 -24.17
C ARG A 5 73.52 37.05 -24.37
N ASN A 6 73.70 36.32 -23.25
CA ASN A 6 73.21 34.96 -22.92
C ASN A 6 73.64 33.70 -23.73
N ARG A 7 74.20 32.70 -23.03
CA ARG A 7 73.82 31.26 -23.13
C ARG A 7 74.39 30.39 -21.99
N ILE A 8 73.69 29.27 -21.76
CA ILE A 8 73.58 28.40 -20.58
C ILE A 8 74.50 27.15 -20.65
N GLY A 9 74.87 26.58 -19.50
CA GLY A 9 75.29 25.17 -19.36
C GLY A 9 75.54 24.69 -17.91
N ARG A 10 74.74 23.72 -17.44
CA ARG A 10 74.77 22.93 -16.16
C ARG A 10 76.06 22.04 -16.03
N PRO A 11 76.38 21.26 -14.94
CA PRO A 11 75.50 20.54 -13.98
C PRO A 11 76.02 20.26 -12.51
N VAL A 12 75.22 19.50 -11.73
CA VAL A 12 75.56 18.38 -10.77
C VAL A 12 74.85 18.41 -9.40
N ALA A 13 74.29 17.22 -9.09
CA ALA A 13 73.57 16.61 -7.97
C ALA A 13 73.78 17.03 -6.49
N ALA A 14 72.71 16.85 -5.69
CA ALA A 14 72.73 16.06 -4.44
C ALA A 14 71.29 15.72 -3.95
N ALA A 15 71.12 14.54 -3.38
CA ALA A 15 69.87 13.90 -2.96
C ALA A 15 69.55 14.13 -1.47
N ALA A 16 68.26 14.12 -1.11
CA ALA A 16 67.76 13.67 0.19
C ALA A 16 66.26 13.37 0.10
N ALA A 17 65.88 12.10 0.24
CA ALA A 17 64.50 11.63 0.30
C ALA A 17 64.04 11.59 1.76
N ALA A 18 62.96 12.30 2.09
CA ALA A 18 62.22 12.14 3.33
C ALA A 18 60.88 11.46 3.03
N VAL A 19 60.76 10.17 3.37
CA VAL A 19 59.51 9.42 3.27
C VAL A 19 58.69 9.71 4.53
N VAL A 20 57.65 10.52 4.39
CA VAL A 20 56.60 10.67 5.41
C VAL A 20 55.57 9.57 5.18
N LEU A 21 55.57 8.55 6.05
CA LEU A 21 54.51 7.54 6.10
C LEU A 21 53.25 8.15 6.71
N SER A 22 52.36 8.65 5.87
CA SER A 22 50.98 8.98 6.26
C SER A 22 50.19 7.67 6.47
N LEU A 23 50.00 7.27 7.73
CA LEU A 23 49.01 6.28 8.14
C LEU A 23 47.60 6.84 7.92
N THR A 24 47.10 6.80 6.69
CA THR A 24 45.65 6.92 6.44
C THR A 24 45.00 5.64 6.93
N ALA A 25 44.39 5.67 8.10
CA ALA A 25 43.43 4.67 8.51
C ALA A 25 42.20 4.79 7.59
N SER A 26 42.27 4.15 6.43
CA SER A 26 41.13 3.89 5.55
C SER A 26 40.27 2.82 6.20
N GLY A 27 39.67 3.15 7.34
CA GLY A 27 38.56 2.38 7.87
C GLY A 27 37.42 2.53 6.88
N CYS A 28 37.21 1.52 6.04
CA CYS A 28 35.95 1.31 5.37
C CYS A 28 34.89 1.14 6.47
N VAL A 29 34.33 2.25 6.94
CA VAL A 29 33.11 2.21 7.72
C VAL A 29 32.03 1.82 6.72
N THR A 30 31.69 0.54 6.68
CA THR A 30 30.41 0.11 6.15
C THR A 30 29.36 0.73 7.07
N VAL A 31 28.92 1.94 6.74
CA VAL A 31 27.74 2.54 7.37
C VAL A 31 26.59 1.64 6.93
N HIS A 32 26.12 0.79 7.84
CA HIS A 32 24.92 0.00 7.66
C HIS A 32 23.74 0.97 7.76
N GLY A 33 23.57 1.86 6.77
CA GLY A 33 22.47 2.82 6.68
C GLY A 33 21.09 2.14 6.62
N GLU A 34 21.07 0.82 6.48
CA GLU A 34 19.91 -0.04 6.64
C GLU A 34 19.36 -0.07 8.08
N LEU A 35 20.17 0.23 9.10
CA LEU A 35 19.75 0.25 10.51
C LEU A 35 19.40 1.66 11.03
N GLU A 36 19.73 2.70 10.29
CA GLU A 36 19.54 4.07 10.75
C GLU A 36 18.05 4.47 10.71
N ILE A 37 17.52 4.87 11.87
CA ILE A 37 16.15 5.34 12.00
C ILE A 37 16.08 6.81 11.60
N VAL A 38 15.75 7.04 10.33
CA VAL A 38 15.65 8.36 9.70
C VAL A 38 14.23 8.62 9.17
N PRO A 39 13.84 9.89 8.95
CA PRO A 39 12.59 10.21 8.27
C PRO A 39 12.52 9.50 6.91
N THR A 40 11.37 8.94 6.57
CA THR A 40 11.22 8.21 5.29
C THR A 40 11.27 9.11 4.06
N THR A 41 10.94 10.40 4.24
CA THR A 41 10.97 11.44 3.23
C THR A 41 10.91 12.84 3.87
N THR A 42 10.83 13.87 3.05
CA THR A 42 10.51 15.24 3.49
C THR A 42 9.05 15.56 3.21
N LYS A 43 8.45 16.50 3.96
CA LYS A 43 7.06 16.95 3.71
C LYS A 43 6.87 17.47 2.27
N GLY A 44 7.87 18.17 1.72
CA GLY A 44 7.81 18.70 0.35
C GLY A 44 7.88 17.62 -0.73
N GLN A 45 8.66 16.55 -0.52
CA GLN A 45 8.66 15.39 -1.43
C GLN A 45 7.35 14.61 -1.33
N ALA A 46 6.83 14.42 -0.11
CA ALA A 46 5.55 13.75 0.10
C ALA A 46 4.39 14.51 -0.56
N ALA A 47 4.34 15.85 -0.45
CA ALA A 47 3.34 16.67 -1.12
C ALA A 47 3.39 16.51 -2.64
N ARG A 48 4.59 16.58 -3.24
CA ARG A 48 4.77 16.33 -4.69
C ARG A 48 4.33 14.93 -5.12
N ALA A 49 4.56 13.92 -4.28
CA ALA A 49 4.11 12.57 -4.54
C ALA A 49 2.57 12.47 -4.55
N VAL A 50 1.89 13.19 -3.67
CA VAL A 50 0.41 13.29 -3.68
C VAL A 50 -0.08 13.91 -4.97
N ASP A 51 0.48 15.04 -5.39
CA ASP A 51 0.08 15.73 -6.62
C ASP A 51 0.31 14.82 -7.85
N THR A 52 1.49 14.20 -7.93
CA THR A 52 1.84 13.27 -9.03
C THR A 52 0.88 12.08 -9.09
N PHE A 53 0.54 11.51 -7.94
CA PHE A 53 -0.44 10.42 -7.87
C PHE A 53 -1.82 10.88 -8.35
N VAL A 54 -2.32 12.04 -7.89
CA VAL A 54 -3.64 12.54 -8.29
C VAL A 54 -3.71 12.78 -9.80
N ASP A 55 -2.67 13.35 -10.39
CA ASP A 55 -2.60 13.60 -11.83
C ASP A 55 -2.63 12.29 -12.63
N ALA A 56 -1.75 11.34 -12.28
CA ALA A 56 -1.67 10.05 -12.96
C ALA A 56 -2.95 9.22 -12.79
N TYR A 57 -3.49 9.17 -11.58
CA TYR A 57 -4.71 8.45 -11.25
C TYR A 57 -5.92 9.01 -12.02
N ASN A 58 -6.01 10.34 -12.16
CA ASN A 58 -7.05 10.98 -12.95
C ASN A 58 -6.91 10.70 -14.44
N GLU A 59 -5.68 10.70 -14.98
CA GLU A 59 -5.46 10.39 -16.39
C GLU A 59 -5.80 8.92 -16.71
N ALA A 60 -5.38 7.99 -15.84
CA ALA A 60 -5.73 6.58 -15.95
C ALA A 60 -7.26 6.39 -15.90
N ASP A 61 -7.93 7.02 -14.93
CA ASP A 61 -9.39 6.97 -14.79
C ASP A 61 -10.14 7.60 -15.98
N LYS A 62 -9.58 8.65 -16.60
CA LYS A 62 -10.17 9.32 -17.77
C LYS A 62 -10.05 8.48 -19.03
N THR A 63 -8.92 7.82 -19.23
CA THR A 63 -8.59 7.07 -20.45
C THR A 63 -8.90 5.57 -20.34
N TYR A 64 -9.18 5.09 -19.13
CA TYR A 64 -9.13 3.68 -18.77
C TYR A 64 -7.80 3.01 -19.16
N ASP A 65 -6.70 3.74 -19.07
CA ASP A 65 -5.36 3.22 -19.37
C ASP A 65 -4.60 2.94 -18.07
N ALA A 66 -4.31 1.66 -17.80
CA ALA A 66 -3.58 1.25 -16.61
C ALA A 66 -2.08 1.61 -16.68
N ASP A 67 -1.53 1.85 -17.86
CA ASP A 67 -0.13 2.25 -17.98
C ASP A 67 0.09 3.70 -17.52
N ALA A 68 -0.97 4.52 -17.51
CA ALA A 68 -0.91 5.92 -17.11
C ALA A 68 -0.63 6.10 -15.61
N ASP A 69 -1.06 5.17 -14.75
CA ASP A 69 -0.80 5.22 -13.31
C ASP A 69 0.04 4.05 -12.76
N ALA A 70 0.45 3.08 -13.59
CA ALA A 70 1.20 1.88 -13.18
C ALA A 70 2.44 2.12 -12.32
N LYS A 71 3.07 3.31 -12.41
CA LYS A 71 4.24 3.69 -11.59
C LYS A 71 3.87 4.30 -10.23
N TYR A 72 2.63 4.70 -10.05
CA TYR A 72 2.13 5.50 -8.94
C TYR A 72 1.04 4.78 -8.12
N VAL A 73 0.62 3.58 -8.54
CA VAL A 73 -0.20 2.65 -7.76
C VAL A 73 0.52 1.31 -7.62
N THR A 74 0.40 0.68 -6.46
CA THR A 74 0.99 -0.64 -6.19
C THR A 74 0.17 -1.39 -5.13
N GLY A 75 0.61 -2.60 -4.75
CA GLY A 75 0.00 -3.35 -3.66
C GLY A 75 -1.50 -3.59 -3.87
N ALA A 76 -2.28 -3.45 -2.80
CA ALA A 76 -3.73 -3.67 -2.84
C ALA A 76 -4.44 -2.69 -3.77
N LEU A 77 -4.08 -1.40 -3.72
CA LEU A 77 -4.70 -0.40 -4.58
C LEU A 77 -4.38 -0.67 -6.06
N GLY A 78 -3.12 -0.94 -6.40
CA GLY A 78 -2.71 -1.22 -7.78
C GLY A 78 -3.44 -2.42 -8.38
N ALA A 79 -3.60 -3.51 -7.61
CA ALA A 79 -4.35 -4.67 -8.09
C ALA A 79 -5.83 -4.37 -8.35
N ILE A 80 -6.47 -3.60 -7.46
CA ILE A 80 -7.88 -3.19 -7.58
C ILE A 80 -8.06 -2.22 -8.76
N ASP A 81 -7.17 -1.23 -8.87
CA ASP A 81 -7.29 -0.19 -9.88
C ASP A 81 -7.03 -0.74 -11.28
N ALA A 82 -5.98 -1.54 -11.46
CA ALA A 82 -5.68 -2.18 -12.75
C ALA A 82 -6.86 -3.03 -13.26
N ALA A 83 -7.55 -3.74 -12.36
CA ALA A 83 -8.74 -4.51 -12.73
C ALA A 83 -9.91 -3.60 -13.12
N LYS A 84 -10.16 -2.53 -12.36
CA LYS A 84 -11.17 -1.51 -12.68
C LYS A 84 -10.90 -0.87 -14.05
N LEU A 85 -9.67 -0.45 -14.31
CA LEU A 85 -9.27 0.19 -15.57
C LEU A 85 -9.39 -0.78 -16.75
N LYS A 86 -8.93 -2.03 -16.58
CA LYS A 86 -9.07 -3.08 -17.61
C LYS A 86 -10.54 -3.33 -17.98
N ALA A 87 -11.41 -3.51 -16.98
CA ALA A 87 -12.83 -3.70 -17.22
C ALA A 87 -13.46 -2.46 -17.88
N GLY A 88 -13.12 -1.27 -17.38
CA GLY A 88 -13.58 0.01 -17.93
C GLY A 88 -13.21 0.18 -19.40
N ARG A 89 -11.96 -0.13 -19.77
CA ARG A 89 -11.47 -0.03 -21.16
C ARG A 89 -12.15 -1.00 -22.10
N ALA A 90 -12.38 -2.23 -21.65
CA ALA A 90 -13.09 -3.23 -22.46
C ALA A 90 -14.53 -2.79 -22.78
N LEU A 91 -15.19 -2.14 -21.83
CA LEU A 91 -16.56 -1.64 -22.00
C LEU A 91 -16.61 -0.27 -22.71
N ASN A 92 -15.58 0.56 -22.55
CA ASN A 92 -15.51 1.92 -23.10
C ASN A 92 -14.10 2.16 -23.70
N PRO A 93 -13.82 1.64 -24.91
CA PRO A 93 -12.47 1.66 -25.48
C PRO A 93 -11.95 3.07 -25.81
N THR A 94 -12.84 4.07 -25.89
CA THR A 94 -12.51 5.47 -26.14
C THR A 94 -12.26 6.29 -24.86
N GLY A 95 -12.30 5.65 -23.68
CA GLY A 95 -12.11 6.31 -22.38
C GLY A 95 -13.39 6.36 -21.54
N ASN A 96 -13.29 6.94 -20.35
CA ASN A 96 -14.35 6.95 -19.35
C ASN A 96 -15.38 8.06 -19.60
N PRO A 97 -16.63 7.72 -20.02
CA PRO A 97 -17.65 8.73 -20.29
C PRO A 97 -18.18 9.41 -19.02
N LYS A 98 -17.88 8.85 -17.84
CA LYS A 98 -18.30 9.35 -16.53
C LYS A 98 -17.13 9.91 -15.72
N HIS A 99 -16.02 10.24 -16.38
CA HIS A 99 -14.85 10.75 -15.69
C HIS A 99 -15.17 12.02 -14.90
N ALA A 100 -14.86 11.98 -13.61
CA ALA A 100 -14.89 13.11 -12.70
C ALA A 100 -13.54 13.16 -11.98
N PRO A 101 -12.74 14.24 -12.13
CA PRO A 101 -11.44 14.32 -11.51
C PRO A 101 -11.52 14.18 -9.98
N LEU A 102 -10.72 13.26 -9.44
CA LEU A 102 -10.38 13.22 -8.03
C LEU A 102 -9.66 14.53 -7.67
N LYS A 103 -10.17 15.19 -6.64
CA LYS A 103 -9.51 16.31 -5.97
C LYS A 103 -9.29 15.92 -4.53
N LEU A 104 -8.07 16.09 -4.05
CA LEU A 104 -7.72 15.95 -2.65
C LEU A 104 -7.53 17.34 -2.05
N THR A 105 -8.16 17.58 -0.91
CA THR A 105 -8.05 18.84 -0.17
C THR A 105 -7.81 18.54 1.30
N ASP A 106 -7.37 19.56 2.06
CA ASP A 106 -7.07 19.40 3.49
C ASP A 106 -6.17 18.18 3.77
N THR A 107 -5.13 18.03 2.96
CA THR A 107 -4.22 16.89 3.02
C THR A 107 -3.25 17.04 4.18
N GLN A 108 -3.38 16.15 5.15
CA GLN A 108 -2.41 15.98 6.23
C GLN A 108 -1.44 14.87 5.86
N ILE A 109 -0.15 15.09 6.10
CA ILE A 109 0.93 14.15 5.76
C ILE A 109 1.67 13.78 7.04
N THR A 110 1.71 12.49 7.36
CA THR A 110 2.52 11.95 8.45
C THR A 110 3.68 11.14 7.89
N VAL A 111 4.89 11.68 8.08
CA VAL A 111 6.15 11.04 7.68
C VAL A 111 6.73 10.34 8.90
N PRO A 112 6.81 9.00 8.92
CA PRO A 112 7.43 8.30 10.03
C PRO A 112 8.96 8.31 9.96
N LYS A 113 9.61 8.08 11.10
CA LYS A 113 10.99 7.60 11.15
C LYS A 113 11.01 6.07 11.09
N LYS A 114 11.87 5.48 10.25
CA LYS A 114 12.18 4.03 10.25
C LYS A 114 13.57 3.72 9.74
N ALA A 115 14.03 2.52 10.05
CA ALA A 115 15.20 1.91 9.43
C ALA A 115 14.84 1.16 8.13
N GLY A 116 15.77 1.08 7.19
CA GLY A 116 15.67 0.25 5.99
C GLY A 116 14.58 0.60 4.98
N TRP A 117 14.46 -0.24 3.94
CA TRP A 117 13.44 -0.20 2.90
C TRP A 117 12.27 -1.15 3.21
N PRO A 118 11.09 -0.98 2.59
CA PRO A 118 10.69 0.19 1.80
C PRO A 118 10.52 1.43 2.68
N ARG A 119 10.53 2.61 2.05
CA ARG A 119 10.17 3.89 2.69
C ARG A 119 8.69 4.15 2.45
N TRP A 120 8.00 4.66 3.45
CA TRP A 120 6.57 4.94 3.36
C TRP A 120 6.15 6.17 4.17
N PHE A 121 5.05 6.80 3.78
CA PHE A 121 4.36 7.83 4.57
C PHE A 121 2.85 7.68 4.42
N VAL A 122 2.09 8.26 5.36
CA VAL A 122 0.62 8.22 5.35
C VAL A 122 0.08 9.60 5.04
N THR A 123 -0.93 9.65 4.18
CA THR A 123 -1.75 10.84 4.01
C THR A 123 -3.15 10.62 4.51
N ASN A 124 -3.80 11.71 4.88
CA ASN A 124 -5.19 11.78 5.27
C ASN A 124 -5.79 13.01 4.60
N SER A 125 -6.71 12.85 3.66
CA SER A 125 -7.24 13.96 2.85
C SER A 125 -8.76 13.93 2.74
N ALA A 126 -9.38 15.10 2.66
CA ALA A 126 -10.74 15.22 2.13
C ALA A 126 -10.70 14.95 0.62
N ASN A 127 -11.82 14.49 0.06
CA ASN A 127 -11.87 14.02 -1.32
C ASN A 127 -13.19 14.41 -2.02
N SER A 128 -13.17 14.52 -3.35
CA SER A 128 -14.34 14.88 -4.17
C SER A 128 -15.26 13.70 -4.54
N ARG A 129 -14.87 12.45 -4.30
CA ARG A 129 -15.57 11.25 -4.80
C ARG A 129 -16.53 10.61 -3.79
N VAL A 130 -16.16 10.65 -2.51
CA VAL A 130 -16.89 10.02 -1.40
C VAL A 130 -17.01 11.04 -0.26
N PRO A 131 -18.05 11.89 -0.29
CA PRO A 131 -18.34 12.83 0.79
C PRO A 131 -18.42 12.11 2.15
N ASP A 132 -18.13 12.82 3.24
CA ASP A 132 -18.10 12.31 4.63
C ASP A 132 -17.01 11.30 4.98
N TYR A 133 -16.16 10.93 4.03
CA TYR A 133 -15.01 10.07 4.24
C TYR A 133 -13.70 10.80 3.92
N ARG A 134 -12.66 10.45 4.66
CA ARG A 134 -11.27 10.78 4.39
C ARG A 134 -10.65 9.66 3.57
N TRP A 135 -9.87 10.03 2.55
CA TRP A 135 -8.96 9.12 1.87
C TRP A 135 -7.67 9.06 2.68
N VAL A 136 -7.45 7.93 3.33
CA VAL A 136 -6.22 7.64 4.07
C VAL A 136 -5.37 6.71 3.21
N MET A 137 -4.21 7.18 2.77
CA MET A 137 -3.38 6.47 1.81
C MET A 137 -1.98 6.22 2.35
N VAL A 138 -1.39 5.08 1.99
CA VAL A 138 0.01 4.77 2.23
C VAL A 138 0.77 4.92 0.92
N PHE A 139 1.68 5.88 0.87
CA PHE A 139 2.64 6.01 -0.22
C PHE A 139 3.88 5.22 0.14
N THR A 140 4.37 4.38 -0.76
CA THR A 140 5.52 3.50 -0.58
C THR A 140 6.50 3.65 -1.75
N ARG A 141 7.79 3.48 -1.47
CA ARG A 141 8.83 3.30 -2.49
C ARG A 141 9.89 2.30 -2.01
N ASP A 142 10.38 1.49 -2.93
CA ASP A 142 11.31 0.39 -2.62
C ASP A 142 12.79 0.78 -2.78
N ALA A 143 13.07 1.91 -3.42
CA ALA A 143 14.42 2.45 -3.60
C ALA A 143 14.41 3.98 -3.66
N GLU A 144 15.58 4.60 -3.51
CA GLU A 144 15.72 6.06 -3.46
C GLU A 144 15.22 6.76 -4.72
N ASN A 145 15.57 6.20 -5.88
CA ASN A 145 15.20 6.73 -7.19
C ASN A 145 13.88 6.15 -7.73
N ALA A 146 13.19 5.31 -6.96
CA ALA A 146 11.88 4.80 -7.35
C ALA A 146 10.80 5.88 -7.11
N PRO A 147 9.79 5.97 -8.00
CA PRO A 147 8.63 6.84 -7.75
C PRO A 147 7.89 6.39 -6.49
N TRP A 148 7.22 7.35 -5.84
CA TRP A 148 6.26 7.04 -4.79
C TRP A 148 4.99 6.47 -5.39
N ALA A 149 4.56 5.31 -4.91
CA ALA A 149 3.34 4.65 -5.34
C ALA A 149 2.40 4.42 -4.15
N VAL A 150 1.09 4.58 -4.36
CA VAL A 150 0.09 4.31 -3.32
C VAL A 150 -0.16 2.81 -3.24
N SER A 151 0.19 2.20 -2.10
CA SER A 151 0.03 0.76 -1.84
C SER A 151 -1.31 0.42 -1.19
N TYR A 152 -1.82 1.34 -0.38
CA TYR A 152 -3.09 1.21 0.34
C TYR A 152 -3.94 2.48 0.18
N LEU A 153 -5.23 2.28 -0.06
CA LEU A 153 -6.27 3.28 0.11
C LEU A 153 -7.27 2.76 1.15
N SER A 154 -7.62 3.60 2.12
CA SER A 154 -8.64 3.34 3.11
C SER A 154 -9.60 4.50 3.20
N LEU A 155 -10.89 4.19 3.32
CA LEU A 155 -11.96 5.16 3.52
C LEU A 155 -12.36 5.13 4.98
N LEU A 156 -12.03 6.19 5.72
CA LEU A 156 -12.39 6.37 7.12
C LEU A 156 -13.38 7.53 7.23
N ARG A 157 -14.42 7.40 8.04
CA ARG A 157 -15.40 8.49 8.21
C ARG A 157 -14.71 9.73 8.79
N ASN A 158 -15.17 10.92 8.41
CA ASN A 158 -14.69 12.17 8.99
C ASN A 158 -14.71 12.12 10.53
N GLY A 159 -13.62 12.57 11.17
CA GLY A 159 -13.44 12.53 12.62
C GLY A 159 -13.11 11.15 13.21
N THR A 160 -12.90 10.11 12.37
CA THR A 160 -12.55 8.75 12.85
C THR A 160 -11.13 8.32 12.50
N VAL A 161 -10.39 9.14 11.75
CA VAL A 161 -8.95 8.94 11.57
C VAL A 161 -8.28 9.19 12.92
N PRO A 162 -7.50 8.23 13.47
CA PRO A 162 -6.87 8.41 14.76
C PRO A 162 -5.76 9.46 14.68
N GLU A 163 -5.54 10.17 15.78
CA GLU A 163 -4.36 11.02 15.92
C GLU A 163 -3.10 10.16 15.98
N PHE A 164 -2.10 10.56 15.20
CA PHE A 164 -0.83 9.85 15.11
C PHE A 164 0.17 10.41 16.11
N LYS A 165 0.90 9.53 16.78
CA LYS A 165 1.98 9.94 17.67
C LYS A 165 3.06 10.59 16.82
N GLN A 166 3.41 11.83 17.16
CA GLN A 166 4.50 12.57 16.53
C GLN A 166 5.56 12.97 17.57
N ASP A 167 6.81 13.05 17.14
CA ASP A 167 7.88 13.61 17.95
C ASP A 167 7.89 15.15 17.91
N LYS A 168 8.87 15.76 18.60
CA LYS A 168 9.05 17.22 18.65
C LYS A 168 9.27 17.88 17.28
N ASP A 169 9.66 17.11 16.26
CA ASP A 169 9.92 17.58 14.90
C ASP A 169 8.68 17.34 14.00
N GLY A 170 7.58 16.82 14.56
CA GLY A 170 6.33 16.52 13.86
C GLY A 170 6.43 15.26 12.98
N LEU A 171 7.36 14.34 13.30
CA LEU A 171 7.55 13.09 12.57
C LEU A 171 6.86 11.94 13.31
N GLY A 172 6.20 11.07 12.54
CA GLY A 172 5.50 9.91 13.06
C GLY A 172 6.44 8.79 13.53
N GLU A 173 5.86 7.83 14.25
CA GLU A 173 6.57 6.61 14.66
C GLU A 173 6.04 5.41 13.85
N ALA A 174 6.90 4.84 12.99
CA ALA A 174 6.60 3.56 12.36
C ALA A 174 6.63 2.46 13.44
N VAL A 175 5.64 1.57 13.40
CA VAL A 175 5.60 0.42 14.29
C VAL A 175 6.29 -0.77 13.61
N ASP A 176 7.18 -1.42 14.35
CA ASP A 176 7.88 -2.61 13.87
C ASP A 176 6.88 -3.74 13.54
N PRO A 177 7.03 -4.45 12.41
CA PRO A 177 6.14 -5.56 12.04
C PRO A 177 6.03 -6.65 13.12
N ASP A 178 7.05 -6.81 13.96
CA ASP A 178 7.15 -7.77 15.07
C ASP A 178 6.73 -7.21 16.43
N GLU A 179 6.27 -5.95 16.50
CA GLU A 179 5.85 -5.29 17.74
C GLU A 179 4.86 -6.15 18.56
N SER A 180 5.29 -6.55 19.75
CA SER A 180 4.53 -7.43 20.65
C SER A 180 3.70 -6.68 21.69
N GLY A 181 3.85 -5.36 21.77
CA GLY A 181 3.11 -4.46 22.65
C GLY A 181 1.71 -4.08 22.16
N LEU A 182 1.29 -4.55 20.98
CA LEU A 182 -0.07 -4.41 20.45
C LEU A 182 -0.93 -5.66 20.72
N ALA A 183 -2.25 -5.58 20.51
CA ALA A 183 -3.11 -6.75 20.63
C ALA A 183 -2.77 -7.81 19.58
N GLN A 184 -2.31 -7.40 18.40
CA GLN A 184 -1.72 -8.29 17.39
C GLN A 184 -0.42 -7.70 16.83
N ARG A 185 0.51 -8.55 16.40
CA ARG A 185 1.68 -8.07 15.66
C ARG A 185 1.21 -7.60 14.27
N PRO A 186 1.66 -6.45 13.75
CA PRO A 186 1.25 -5.97 12.44
C PRO A 186 1.45 -7.01 11.32
N LYS A 187 2.57 -7.76 11.35
CA LYS A 187 2.85 -8.80 10.35
C LYS A 187 1.86 -9.98 10.38
N ASP A 188 1.23 -10.24 11.52
CA ASP A 188 0.27 -11.33 11.69
C ASP A 188 -1.17 -10.90 11.37
N MET A 189 -1.43 -9.60 11.17
CA MET A 189 -2.78 -9.03 11.10
C MET A 189 -3.64 -9.70 10.02
N GLY A 190 -3.13 -9.83 8.79
CA GLY A 190 -3.87 -10.48 7.69
C GLY A 190 -4.17 -11.95 7.97
N LYS A 191 -3.19 -12.69 8.51
CA LYS A 191 -3.34 -14.12 8.84
C LYS A 191 -4.39 -14.33 9.94
N LYS A 192 -4.32 -13.55 11.02
CA LYS A 192 -5.27 -13.62 12.14
C LYS A 192 -6.67 -13.20 11.72
N TYR A 193 -6.78 -12.18 10.86
CA TYR A 193 -8.08 -11.72 10.35
C TYR A 193 -8.75 -12.79 9.50
N ILE A 194 -8.01 -13.47 8.62
CA ILE A 194 -8.54 -14.60 7.84
C ILE A 194 -8.97 -15.76 8.73
N GLN A 195 -8.16 -16.10 9.74
CA GLN A 195 -8.53 -17.13 10.71
C GLN A 195 -9.84 -16.78 11.43
N TYR A 196 -10.00 -15.51 11.83
CA TYR A 196 -11.23 -15.01 12.41
C TYR A 196 -12.41 -15.10 11.44
N LEU A 197 -12.25 -14.74 10.16
CA LEU A 197 -13.34 -14.88 9.19
C LEU A 197 -13.79 -16.33 9.04
N LYS A 198 -12.84 -17.27 8.99
CA LYS A 198 -13.13 -18.71 8.84
C LYS A 198 -13.76 -19.34 10.07
N LYS A 199 -13.23 -19.07 11.27
CA LYS A 199 -13.59 -19.81 12.50
C LYS A 199 -14.38 -18.99 13.52
N GLY A 200 -14.50 -17.68 13.31
CA GLY A 200 -14.93 -16.75 14.35
C GLY A 200 -13.90 -16.65 15.47
N GLY A 201 -14.37 -16.33 16.68
CA GLY A 201 -13.55 -16.19 17.88
C GLY A 201 -13.49 -14.75 18.40
N ASP A 202 -12.69 -14.56 19.45
CA ASP A 202 -12.40 -13.27 20.04
C ASP A 202 -11.27 -12.53 19.30
N GLY A 203 -10.97 -11.29 19.73
CA GLY A 203 -9.84 -10.51 19.23
C GLY A 203 -10.19 -9.43 18.22
N TYR A 204 -11.42 -9.40 17.70
CA TYR A 204 -11.94 -8.32 16.85
C TYR A 204 -13.19 -7.67 17.43
N VAL A 205 -13.30 -6.35 17.27
CA VAL A 205 -14.53 -5.61 17.56
C VAL A 205 -15.61 -6.04 16.57
N PRO A 206 -16.84 -6.36 17.03
CA PRO A 206 -17.97 -6.63 16.14
C PRO A 206 -18.29 -5.43 15.24
N GLY A 207 -18.47 -5.66 13.94
CA GLY A 207 -18.62 -4.58 12.98
C GLY A 207 -18.88 -5.05 11.56
N LEU A 208 -18.95 -4.08 10.64
CA LEU A 208 -19.25 -4.32 9.22
C LEU A 208 -18.26 -5.28 8.57
N HIS A 209 -16.97 -5.11 8.88
CA HIS A 209 -15.89 -5.90 8.30
C HIS A 209 -15.55 -7.16 9.10
N THR A 210 -16.21 -7.42 10.22
CA THR A 210 -15.93 -8.59 11.07
C THR A 210 -17.16 -9.48 11.18
N THR A 211 -17.96 -9.35 12.24
CA THR A 211 -19.13 -10.19 12.50
C THR A 211 -20.18 -10.11 11.40
N ARG A 212 -20.52 -8.91 10.90
CA ARG A 212 -21.50 -8.77 9.81
C ARG A 212 -20.99 -9.37 8.51
N TRP A 213 -19.70 -9.25 8.23
CA TRP A 213 -19.11 -9.87 7.05
C TRP A 213 -19.19 -11.40 7.10
N ARG A 214 -18.92 -12.00 8.27
CA ARG A 214 -19.12 -13.45 8.49
C ARG A 214 -20.58 -13.85 8.28
N GLN A 215 -21.52 -13.13 8.87
CA GLN A 215 -22.96 -13.38 8.67
C GLN A 215 -23.38 -13.29 7.19
N THR A 216 -22.80 -12.37 6.42
CA THR A 216 -23.03 -12.31 4.98
C THR A 216 -22.49 -13.55 4.28
N ARG A 217 -21.28 -13.99 4.62
CA ARG A 217 -20.67 -15.20 4.06
C ARG A 217 -21.50 -16.45 4.37
N ASP A 218 -21.94 -16.61 5.61
CA ASP A 218 -22.79 -17.74 6.03
C ASP A 218 -24.11 -17.79 5.25
N LYS A 219 -24.68 -16.63 4.89
CA LYS A 219 -25.91 -16.54 4.08
C LYS A 219 -25.71 -16.85 2.59
N ILE A 220 -24.48 -16.76 2.08
CA ILE A 220 -24.20 -17.00 0.64
C ILE A 220 -23.49 -18.33 0.40
N ASP A 221 -22.92 -18.93 1.44
CA ASP A 221 -22.26 -20.24 1.41
C ASP A 221 -23.19 -21.33 0.87
N THR A 222 -24.44 -21.35 1.34
CA THR A 222 -25.46 -22.31 0.89
C THR A 222 -26.76 -21.60 0.54
N ARG A 223 -27.16 -21.69 -0.74
CA ARG A 223 -28.48 -21.26 -1.21
C ARG A 223 -29.10 -22.39 -2.04
N PRO A 224 -30.44 -22.50 -2.12
CA PRO A 224 -31.07 -23.51 -2.99
C PRO A 224 -30.54 -23.40 -4.42
N GLY A 225 -30.03 -24.51 -4.97
CA GLY A 225 -29.52 -24.56 -6.34
C GLY A 225 -28.12 -23.94 -6.54
N LEU A 226 -27.44 -23.47 -5.49
CA LEU A 226 -26.12 -22.84 -5.58
C LEU A 226 -25.26 -23.12 -4.34
N THR A 227 -24.03 -23.57 -4.54
CA THR A 227 -23.01 -23.62 -3.48
C THR A 227 -21.91 -22.59 -3.74
N THR A 228 -21.43 -21.97 -2.67
CA THR A 228 -20.30 -21.05 -2.72
C THR A 228 -19.15 -21.63 -1.92
N GLN A 229 -17.94 -21.61 -2.48
CA GLN A 229 -16.71 -22.04 -1.80
C GLN A 229 -15.76 -20.86 -1.66
N PHE A 230 -15.09 -20.78 -0.52
CA PHE A 230 -14.16 -19.70 -0.21
C PHE A 230 -12.73 -20.20 0.01
N ILE A 231 -11.77 -19.46 -0.54
CA ILE A 231 -10.35 -19.57 -0.18
C ILE A 231 -9.87 -18.18 0.20
N ASP A 232 -9.33 -18.00 1.39
CA ASP A 232 -8.79 -16.73 1.87
C ASP A 232 -7.29 -16.88 2.13
N GLU A 233 -6.49 -15.95 1.61
CA GLU A 233 -5.02 -15.94 1.70
C GLU A 233 -4.52 -14.58 2.21
N PRO A 234 -3.61 -14.54 3.19
CA PRO A 234 -2.97 -13.29 3.57
C PRO A 234 -1.95 -12.92 2.50
N LEU A 235 -1.93 -11.64 2.08
CA LEU A 235 -0.84 -11.12 1.26
C LEU A 235 0.04 -10.27 2.17
N THR A 236 1.27 -10.71 2.41
CA THR A 236 2.15 -10.14 3.44
C THR A 236 3.54 -9.77 2.96
N GLU A 237 3.82 -9.92 1.66
CA GLU A 237 5.15 -9.70 1.10
C GLU A 237 5.16 -8.56 0.08
N GLY A 238 6.35 -8.01 -0.16
CA GLY A 238 6.58 -6.90 -1.09
C GLY A 238 5.62 -5.73 -0.85
N ASN A 239 4.98 -5.28 -1.91
CA ASN A 239 4.03 -4.16 -1.88
C ASN A 239 2.71 -4.45 -1.14
N TYR A 240 2.51 -5.69 -0.68
CA TYR A 240 1.39 -6.09 0.18
C TYR A 240 1.78 -6.25 1.65
N ALA A 241 3.05 -6.03 2.00
CA ALA A 241 3.49 -6.13 3.38
C ALA A 241 2.68 -5.19 4.29
N PRO A 242 2.27 -5.65 5.48
CA PRO A 242 1.58 -4.77 6.42
C PRO A 242 2.49 -3.62 6.88
N VAL A 243 1.92 -2.42 6.98
CA VAL A 243 2.59 -1.27 7.59
C VAL A 243 1.73 -0.73 8.72
N ALA A 244 2.37 -0.17 9.74
CA ALA A 244 1.69 0.31 10.92
C ALA A 244 2.27 1.64 11.40
N LEU A 245 1.39 2.59 11.70
CA LEU A 245 1.74 3.92 12.21
C LEU A 245 1.19 4.07 13.64
N ARG A 246 2.04 4.46 14.58
CA ARG A 246 1.70 4.59 16.00
C ARG A 246 0.65 5.68 16.20
N THR A 247 -0.39 5.39 16.98
CA THR A 247 -1.41 6.36 17.40
C THR A 247 -1.05 6.96 18.77
N GLU A 248 -1.55 8.15 19.08
CA GLU A 248 -1.21 8.85 20.33
C GLU A 248 -1.55 8.05 21.60
N ASN A 249 -2.60 7.23 21.56
CA ASN A 249 -3.02 6.36 22.65
C ASN A 249 -2.16 5.09 22.81
N GLY A 250 -1.03 4.99 22.11
CA GLY A 250 -0.09 3.86 22.18
C GLY A 250 -0.44 2.67 21.27
N GLY A 251 -1.63 2.68 20.64
CA GLY A 251 -2.02 1.69 19.62
C GLY A 251 -1.37 1.96 18.27
N ALA A 252 -1.91 1.37 17.21
CA ALA A 252 -1.47 1.61 15.84
C ALA A 252 -2.64 1.61 14.85
N LEU A 253 -2.52 2.40 13.79
CA LEU A 253 -3.28 2.18 12.56
C LEU A 253 -2.47 1.25 11.66
N VAL A 254 -2.99 0.04 11.44
CA VAL A 254 -2.35 -1.03 10.69
C VAL A 254 -3.05 -1.19 9.34
N PHE A 255 -2.29 -1.14 8.26
CA PHE A 255 -2.74 -1.44 6.90
C PHE A 255 -2.26 -2.84 6.52
N PHE A 256 -3.13 -3.65 5.98
CA PHE A 256 -2.80 -5.02 5.57
C PHE A 256 -3.67 -5.47 4.40
N THR A 257 -3.29 -6.56 3.74
CA THR A 257 -3.98 -7.06 2.55
C THR A 257 -4.44 -8.50 2.75
N THR A 258 -5.61 -8.83 2.22
CA THR A 258 -6.05 -10.22 2.03
C THR A 258 -6.48 -10.45 0.60
N ARG A 259 -6.20 -11.64 0.07
CA ARG A 259 -6.81 -12.16 -1.14
C ARG A 259 -7.91 -13.14 -0.79
N ARG A 260 -8.99 -13.12 -1.55
CA ARG A 260 -10.08 -14.07 -1.40
C ARG A 260 -10.49 -14.59 -2.77
N TYR A 261 -10.73 -15.89 -2.87
CA TYR A 261 -11.42 -16.49 -4.00
C TYR A 261 -12.79 -16.97 -3.56
N GLU A 262 -13.76 -16.80 -4.45
CA GLU A 262 -15.14 -17.17 -4.25
C GLU A 262 -15.61 -17.94 -5.49
N LYS A 263 -15.86 -19.24 -5.35
CA LYS A 263 -16.35 -20.08 -6.44
C LYS A 263 -17.82 -20.40 -6.21
N LEU A 264 -18.66 -19.93 -7.11
CA LEU A 264 -20.08 -20.25 -7.19
C LEU A 264 -20.25 -21.44 -8.12
N THR A 265 -20.99 -22.47 -7.69
CA THR A 265 -21.32 -23.64 -8.52
C THR A 265 -22.82 -23.89 -8.48
N ALA A 266 -23.46 -23.79 -9.64
CA ALA A 266 -24.88 -24.08 -9.80
C ALA A 266 -25.10 -25.61 -9.85
N PHE A 267 -26.16 -26.07 -9.20
CA PHE A 267 -26.59 -27.46 -9.33
C PHE A 267 -27.22 -27.68 -10.72
N PRO A 268 -27.21 -28.92 -11.25
CA PRO A 268 -27.90 -29.23 -12.50
C PRO A 268 -29.36 -28.73 -12.50
N GLY A 269 -29.75 -27.99 -13.52
CA GLY A 269 -31.08 -27.36 -13.63
C GLY A 269 -31.23 -26.02 -12.91
N SER A 270 -30.19 -25.52 -12.24
CA SER A 270 -30.11 -24.16 -11.68
C SER A 270 -29.18 -23.27 -12.51
N ASN A 271 -29.29 -21.95 -12.34
CA ASN A 271 -28.47 -20.98 -13.04
C ASN A 271 -27.53 -20.26 -12.07
N LEU A 272 -26.37 -19.82 -12.59
CA LEU A 272 -25.54 -18.85 -11.89
C LEU A 272 -26.29 -17.50 -11.76
N PRO A 273 -26.06 -16.73 -10.69
CA PRO A 273 -26.54 -15.36 -10.59
C PRO A 273 -26.07 -14.52 -11.79
N THR A 274 -26.85 -13.49 -12.13
CA THR A 274 -26.47 -12.54 -13.18
C THR A 274 -25.11 -11.92 -12.88
N ILE A 275 -24.17 -12.09 -13.81
CA ILE A 275 -22.81 -11.56 -13.71
C ILE A 275 -22.77 -10.18 -14.39
N GLY A 276 -22.28 -9.18 -13.66
CA GLY A 276 -22.11 -7.81 -14.15
C GLY A 276 -21.18 -7.72 -15.35
N GLU A 277 -21.37 -6.70 -16.19
CA GLU A 277 -20.58 -6.51 -17.42
C GLU A 277 -19.10 -6.23 -17.14
N ASP A 278 -18.81 -5.51 -16.06
CA ASP A 278 -17.46 -5.25 -15.55
C ASP A 278 -16.73 -6.55 -15.18
N VAL A 279 -17.43 -7.46 -14.50
CA VAL A 279 -16.87 -8.76 -14.13
C VAL A 279 -16.71 -9.65 -15.37
N LYS A 280 -17.67 -9.62 -16.31
CA LYS A 280 -17.56 -10.32 -17.59
C LYS A 280 -16.37 -9.82 -18.42
N ALA A 281 -16.08 -8.52 -18.40
CA ALA A 281 -14.90 -7.96 -19.06
C ALA A 281 -13.57 -8.48 -18.49
N LEU A 282 -13.56 -8.91 -17.22
CA LEU A 282 -12.41 -9.57 -16.59
C LEU A 282 -12.41 -11.09 -16.75
N MET A 283 -13.52 -11.66 -17.21
CA MET A 283 -13.77 -13.09 -17.19
C MET A 283 -12.99 -13.82 -18.27
N LYS A 284 -12.31 -14.89 -17.86
CA LYS A 284 -11.78 -15.91 -18.76
C LYS A 284 -12.76 -17.09 -18.82
N GLY A 285 -13.01 -17.61 -20.01
CA GLY A 285 -13.97 -18.70 -20.20
C GLY A 285 -15.43 -18.25 -20.10
N GLU A 286 -16.34 -19.20 -20.31
CA GLU A 286 -17.79 -18.97 -20.24
C GLU A 286 -18.33 -19.52 -18.91
N PRO A 287 -19.09 -18.75 -18.13
CA PRO A 287 -19.59 -19.18 -16.82
C PRO A 287 -20.83 -20.08 -17.02
N LYS A 288 -20.60 -21.36 -17.29
CA LYS A 288 -21.68 -22.34 -17.55
C LYS A 288 -22.25 -22.88 -16.25
N GLN A 289 -21.47 -23.69 -15.54
CA GLN A 289 -21.90 -24.31 -14.29
C GLN A 289 -21.29 -23.62 -13.07
N SER A 290 -20.11 -23.01 -13.23
CA SER A 290 -19.44 -22.31 -12.15
C SER A 290 -18.80 -21.00 -12.59
N ALA A 291 -18.72 -20.07 -11.64
CA ALA A 291 -17.97 -18.83 -11.77
C ALA A 291 -17.08 -18.66 -10.55
N MET A 292 -15.79 -18.43 -10.78
CA MET A 292 -14.80 -18.16 -9.75
C MET A 292 -14.36 -16.70 -9.84
N TYR A 293 -14.42 -16.00 -8.73
CA TYR A 293 -14.00 -14.61 -8.60
C TYR A 293 -12.80 -14.55 -7.66
N GLY A 294 -11.76 -13.81 -8.06
CA GLY A 294 -10.65 -13.44 -7.21
C GLY A 294 -10.79 -11.99 -6.78
N TYR A 295 -10.65 -11.76 -5.49
CA TYR A 295 -10.74 -10.46 -4.84
C TYR A 295 -9.41 -10.13 -4.18
N VAL A 296 -8.99 -8.87 -4.32
CA VAL A 296 -7.97 -8.28 -3.44
C VAL A 296 -8.67 -7.26 -2.57
N SER A 297 -8.43 -7.33 -1.26
CA SER A 297 -8.90 -6.36 -0.28
C SER A 297 -7.71 -5.71 0.41
N GLY A 298 -7.65 -4.38 0.39
CA GLY A 298 -6.83 -3.60 1.32
C GLY A 298 -7.66 -3.20 2.54
N GLN A 299 -7.12 -3.41 3.74
CA GLN A 299 -7.79 -3.09 5.00
C GLN A 299 -7.00 -2.09 5.82
N ALA A 300 -7.71 -1.34 6.65
CA ALA A 300 -7.15 -0.60 7.77
C ALA A 300 -7.80 -1.06 9.08
N ALA A 301 -6.98 -1.27 10.10
CA ALA A 301 -7.41 -1.63 11.44
C ALA A 301 -6.73 -0.78 12.51
N ILE A 302 -7.49 -0.39 13.53
CA ILE A 302 -6.96 0.16 14.76
C ILE A 302 -6.61 -1.01 15.68
N ASP A 303 -5.33 -1.20 15.93
CA ASP A 303 -4.80 -2.20 16.86
C ASP A 303 -4.45 -1.52 18.18
N PRO A 304 -5.19 -1.79 19.27
CA PRO A 304 -4.92 -1.15 20.55
C PRO A 304 -3.61 -1.68 21.18
N PRO A 305 -3.09 -1.00 22.22
CA PRO A 305 -2.07 -1.61 23.07
C PRO A 305 -2.53 -2.97 23.60
N LYS A 306 -1.57 -3.86 23.84
CA LYS A 306 -1.83 -5.20 24.37
C LYS A 306 -2.65 -5.11 25.66
N ALA A 307 -3.59 -6.04 25.79
CA ALA A 307 -4.56 -6.12 26.90
C ALA A 307 -5.55 -4.94 27.02
N SER A 308 -5.47 -3.91 26.16
CA SER A 308 -6.40 -2.78 26.18
C SER A 308 -7.67 -3.00 25.34
N GLY A 309 -7.76 -4.09 24.57
CA GLY A 309 -8.98 -4.42 23.85
C GLY A 309 -8.81 -5.33 22.65
N LYS A 310 -9.78 -5.23 21.73
CA LYS A 310 -9.86 -6.00 20.49
C LYS A 310 -9.49 -5.11 19.30
N VAL A 311 -8.96 -5.72 18.24
CA VAL A 311 -8.65 -5.01 16.99
C VAL A 311 -9.94 -4.53 16.32
N ASN A 312 -9.97 -3.28 15.87
CA ASN A 312 -11.11 -2.71 15.15
C ASN A 312 -10.78 -2.53 13.67
N VAL A 313 -11.38 -3.34 12.79
CA VAL A 313 -11.22 -3.19 11.34
C VAL A 313 -12.14 -2.07 10.86
N VAL A 314 -11.56 -0.90 10.61
CA VAL A 314 -12.27 0.36 10.35
C VAL A 314 -12.50 0.64 8.87
N SER A 315 -11.76 -0.03 7.98
CA SER A 315 -11.94 0.12 6.53
C SER A 315 -11.59 -1.18 5.80
N ARG A 316 -12.29 -1.41 4.69
CA ARG A 316 -11.99 -2.47 3.72
C ARG A 316 -12.35 -1.96 2.32
N VAL A 317 -11.34 -1.76 1.49
CA VAL A 317 -11.48 -1.46 0.06
C VAL A 317 -11.17 -2.74 -0.70
N GLU A 318 -12.14 -3.24 -1.46
CA GLU A 318 -12.04 -4.50 -2.19
C GLU A 318 -12.41 -4.29 -3.65
N GLY A 319 -11.76 -5.05 -4.53
CA GLY A 319 -12.14 -5.17 -5.94
C GLY A 319 -12.01 -6.61 -6.43
N ILE A 320 -12.85 -6.97 -7.41
CA ILE A 320 -12.67 -8.20 -8.20
C ILE A 320 -11.49 -7.96 -9.13
N THR A 321 -10.43 -8.76 -8.98
CA THR A 321 -9.20 -8.65 -9.78
C THR A 321 -9.08 -9.75 -10.82
N THR A 322 -9.78 -10.87 -10.63
CA THR A 322 -9.86 -11.95 -11.61
C THR A 322 -11.26 -12.56 -11.65
N ALA A 323 -11.70 -13.03 -12.82
CA ALA A 323 -12.91 -13.81 -12.96
C ALA A 323 -12.67 -14.98 -13.94
N GLU A 324 -13.25 -16.14 -13.65
CA GLU A 324 -13.13 -17.34 -14.48
C GLU A 324 -14.48 -18.08 -14.51
N GLY A 325 -14.92 -18.47 -15.70
CA GLY A 325 -16.13 -19.26 -15.93
C GLY A 325 -15.79 -20.66 -16.43
N SER A 326 -16.50 -21.67 -15.93
CA SER A 326 -16.42 -23.06 -16.43
C SER A 326 -17.75 -23.79 -16.35
#